data_AF-A0A0G0D513-F1
#
_entry.id   AF-A0A0G0D513-F1
#
_cell.length_a   1.000
_cell.length_b   1.000
_cell.length_c   1.000
_cell.angle_alpha   90.00
_cell.angle_beta   90.00
_cell.angle_gamma   90.00
#
_symmetry.space_group_name_H-M   'P 1'
#
loop_
_entity.id
_entity.type
_entity.pdbx_description
1 polymer ?
#
loop_
_entity_poly.entity_id
_entity_poly.type
_entity_poly.pdbx_seq_one_letter_code
_entity_poly.pdbx_strand_id
1 'polypeptide(L)'
;MFSHFFEFLILVFVAVFLHINVLWLIFYFFVFFLFCLFTIGVSFVLSVIGVYASDLKNVWSVFVRLLWFATPIFYMVESDSLLQKISMWNPLYHFINITRDIVIFHKLPSLNTVFFAISSSILVFIIGLLIFEKNKNKLAEKI
;
A
#
# COMPACT_ATOMS: atom_id res chain seq x y z
N MET A 1 11.55 -5.32 -0.81
CA MET A 1 11.66 -5.71 -2.24
C MET A 1 12.19 -7.14 -2.42
N PHE A 2 13.33 -7.53 -1.83
CA PHE A 2 13.83 -8.91 -1.89
C PHE A 2 12.80 -9.97 -1.42
N SER A 3 12.09 -9.70 -0.31
CA SER A 3 11.06 -10.62 0.22
C SER A 3 9.87 -10.83 -0.73
N HIS A 4 9.48 -9.79 -1.49
CA HIS A 4 8.36 -9.89 -2.44
C HIS A 4 8.67 -10.77 -3.64
N PHE A 5 9.95 -10.93 -3.99
CA PHE A 5 10.36 -11.88 -5.03
C PHE A 5 10.09 -13.32 -4.58
N PHE A 6 10.39 -13.66 -3.32
CA PHE A 6 10.08 -14.98 -2.76
C PHE A 6 8.57 -15.21 -2.64
N GLU A 7 7.82 -14.22 -2.15
CA GLU A 7 6.36 -14.28 -2.11
C GLU A 7 5.77 -14.54 -3.49
N PHE A 8 6.27 -13.84 -4.52
CA PHE A 8 5.85 -14.05 -5.90
C PHE A 8 6.17 -15.45 -6.41
N LEU A 9 7.37 -15.97 -6.14
CA LEU A 9 7.76 -17.33 -6.53
C LEU A 9 6.80 -18.37 -5.93
N ILE A 10 6.48 -18.21 -4.64
CA ILE A 10 5.52 -19.07 -3.93
C ILE A 10 4.13 -18.94 -4.57
N LEU A 11 3.70 -17.72 -4.91
CA LEU A 11 2.39 -17.46 -5.50
C LEU A 11 2.27 -18.09 -6.90
N VAL A 12 3.31 -18.00 -7.73
CA VAL A 12 3.37 -18.70 -9.03
C VAL A 12 3.33 -20.20 -8.85
N PHE A 13 4.10 -20.75 -7.91
CA PHE A 13 4.13 -22.18 -7.62
C PHE A 13 2.74 -22.70 -7.21
N VAL A 14 2.07 -21.98 -6.30
CA VAL A 14 0.70 -22.29 -5.87
C VAL A 14 -0.29 -22.15 -7.03
N ALA A 15 -0.16 -21.12 -7.87
CA ALA A 15 -1.04 -20.92 -9.02
C ALA A 15 -0.93 -22.06 -10.05
N VAL A 16 0.29 -22.53 -10.34
CA VAL A 16 0.51 -23.68 -11.23
C VAL A 16 -0.06 -24.96 -10.61
N PHE A 17 0.17 -25.20 -9.33
CA PHE A 17 -0.34 -26.38 -8.63
C PHE A 17 -1.88 -26.42 -8.61
N LEU A 18 -2.52 -25.27 -8.39
CA LEU A 18 -3.98 -25.13 -8.36
C LEU A 18 -4.60 -24.92 -9.76
N HIS A 19 -3.82 -25.00 -10.84
CA HIS A 19 -4.26 -24.78 -12.22
C HIS A 19 -4.97 -23.43 -12.44
N ILE A 20 -4.54 -22.41 -11.69
CA ILE A 20 -5.05 -21.05 -11.76
C ILE A 20 -4.49 -20.36 -13.00
N ASN A 21 -5.34 -19.56 -13.67
CA ASN A 21 -4.91 -18.79 -14.81
C ASN A 21 -3.89 -17.70 -14.40
N VAL A 22 -2.64 -17.88 -14.84
CA VAL A 22 -1.49 -17.01 -14.53
C VAL A 22 -1.67 -15.58 -15.05
N LEU A 23 -2.58 -15.34 -16.00
CA LEU A 23 -2.87 -13.99 -16.50
C LEU A 23 -3.33 -13.02 -15.38
N TRP A 24 -3.99 -13.54 -14.33
CA TRP A 24 -4.41 -12.72 -13.19
C TRP A 24 -3.23 -12.16 -12.38
N LEU A 25 -2.05 -12.80 -12.41
CA LEU A 25 -0.85 -12.29 -11.73
C LEU A 25 -0.35 -10.97 -12.33
N ILE A 26 -0.68 -10.65 -13.58
CA ILE A 26 -0.30 -9.36 -14.19
C ILE A 26 -0.96 -8.20 -13.44
N PHE A 27 -2.22 -8.38 -13.02
CA PHE A 27 -2.92 -7.36 -12.22
C PHE A 27 -2.32 -7.23 -10.81
N TYR A 28 -1.79 -8.31 -10.25
CA TYR A 28 -1.05 -8.24 -8.98
C TYR A 28 0.19 -7.33 -9.09
N PHE A 29 0.96 -7.44 -10.18
CA PHE A 29 2.11 -6.55 -10.41
C PHE A 29 1.71 -5.09 -10.52
N PHE A 30 0.60 -4.80 -11.20
CA PHE A 30 0.09 -3.44 -11.30
C PHE A 30 -0.24 -2.84 -9.93
N VAL A 31 -0.91 -3.61 -9.08
CA VAL A 31 -1.28 -3.20 -7.71
C VAL A 31 -0.04 -3.03 -6.84
N PHE A 32 0.92 -3.95 -6.95
CA PHE A 32 2.19 -3.88 -6.26
C PHE A 32 2.99 -2.62 -6.64
N PHE A 33 3.00 -2.26 -7.93
CA PHE A 33 3.63 -1.04 -8.41
C PHE A 33 2.99 0.22 -7.80
N LEU A 34 1.65 0.30 -7.78
CA LEU A 34 0.95 1.41 -7.14
C LEU A 34 1.24 1.50 -5.64
N PHE A 35 1.26 0.37 -4.94
CA PHE A 35 1.63 0.31 -3.54
C PHE A 35 3.08 0.80 -3.31
N CYS A 36 4.02 0.40 -4.16
CA CYS A 36 5.39 0.92 -4.11
C CYS A 36 5.41 2.45 -4.27
N LEU A 37 4.70 2.99 -5.27
CA LEU A 37 4.60 4.43 -5.49
C LEU A 37 4.06 5.17 -4.26
N PHE A 38 2.98 4.64 -3.65
CA PHE A 38 2.40 5.17 -2.42
C PHE A 38 3.42 5.18 -1.27
N THR A 39 4.10 4.06 -1.03
CA THR A 39 5.10 3.95 0.06
C THR A 39 6.31 4.86 -0.15
N ILE A 40 6.74 5.08 -1.39
CA ILE A 40 7.79 6.05 -1.73
C ILE A 40 7.33 7.47 -1.38
N GLY A 41 6.09 7.84 -1.75
CA GLY A 41 5.51 9.14 -1.40
C GLY A 41 5.47 9.38 0.11
N VAL A 42 5.00 8.39 0.88
CA VAL A 42 5.03 8.44 2.35
C VAL A 42 6.47 8.57 2.86
N SER A 43 7.41 7.82 2.29
CA SER A 43 8.82 7.84 2.69
C SER A 43 9.46 9.20 2.47
N PHE A 44 9.11 9.92 1.40
CA PHE A 44 9.56 11.30 1.19
C PHE A 44 9.10 12.23 2.31
N VAL A 45 7.82 12.18 2.69
CA VAL A 45 7.30 12.97 3.81
C VAL A 45 8.04 12.63 5.11
N LEU A 46 8.20 11.33 5.39
CA LEU A 46 8.90 10.87 6.58
C LEU A 46 10.37 11.28 6.61
N SER A 47 11.05 11.31 5.47
CA SER A 47 12.45 11.73 5.40
C SER A 47 12.64 13.19 5.83
N VAL A 48 11.68 14.05 5.47
CA VAL A 48 11.70 15.46 5.89
C VAL A 48 11.45 15.56 7.39
N ILE A 49 10.44 14.87 7.92
CA ILE A 49 10.11 14.89 9.35
C ILE A 49 11.25 14.29 10.19
N GLY A 50 11.90 13.24 9.69
CA GLY A 50 12.94 12.51 10.41
C GLY A 50 14.18 13.33 10.73
N VAL A 51 14.48 14.35 9.93
CA VAL A 51 15.59 15.28 10.21
C VAL A 51 15.28 16.28 11.34
N TYR A 52 14.00 16.47 11.67
CA TYR A 52 13.58 17.31 12.79
C TYR A 52 13.20 16.51 14.04
N ALA A 53 12.70 15.28 13.86
CA ALA A 53 12.23 14.42 14.94
C ALA A 53 13.14 13.20 15.13
N SER A 54 13.95 13.22 16.20
CA SER A 54 14.89 12.15 16.56
C SER A 54 14.20 10.80 16.82
N ASP A 55 12.99 10.82 17.39
CA ASP A 55 12.24 9.61 17.76
C ASP A 55 11.25 9.12 16.69
N LEU A 56 11.30 9.69 15.47
CA LEU A 56 10.36 9.35 14.42
C LEU A 56 10.32 7.85 14.11
N LYS A 57 11.46 7.16 14.21
CA LYS A 57 11.54 5.70 13.96
C LYS A 57 10.64 4.91 14.91
N ASN A 58 10.68 5.23 16.21
CA ASN A 58 9.87 4.52 17.21
C ASN A 58 8.38 4.85 17.03
N VAL A 59 8.06 6.14 16.90
CA VAL A 59 6.69 6.61 16.69
C VAL A 59 6.07 5.99 15.43
N TRP A 60 6.82 5.98 14.33
CA TRP A 60 6.37 5.38 13.08
C TRP A 60 6.13 3.88 13.19
N SER A 61 6.99 3.15 13.93
CA SER A 61 6.80 1.71 14.11
C SER A 61 5.49 1.37 14.84
N VAL A 62 5.12 2.17 15.85
CA VAL A 62 3.86 2.01 16.59
C VAL A 62 2.68 2.40 15.69
N PHE A 63 2.81 3.49 14.94
CA PHE A 63 1.77 3.96 14.03
C PHE A 63 1.45 2.95 12.93
N VAL A 64 2.46 2.35 12.29
CA VAL A 64 2.28 1.29 11.29
C VAL A 64 1.57 0.07 11.90
N ARG A 65 1.88 -0.26 13.16
CA ARG A 65 1.21 -1.36 13.87
C ARG A 65 -0.27 -1.06 14.11
N LEU A 66 -0.61 0.16 14.49
CA LEU A 66 -2.01 0.60 14.61
C LEU A 66 -2.73 0.56 13.27
N LEU A 67 -2.08 1.02 12.19
CA LEU A 67 -2.61 0.94 10.83
C LEU A 67 -2.91 -0.49 10.40
N TRP A 68 -2.05 -1.44 10.76
CA TRP A 68 -2.25 -2.84 10.47
C TRP A 68 -3.50 -3.42 11.15
N PHE A 69 -3.76 -3.03 12.41
CA PHE A 69 -5.01 -3.38 13.09
C PHE A 69 -6.25 -2.68 12.50
N ALA A 70 -6.08 -1.45 12.00
CA ALA A 70 -7.14 -0.69 11.35
C ALA A 70 -7.50 -1.23 9.95
N THR A 71 -6.59 -1.95 9.29
CA THR A 71 -6.89 -2.63 8.03
C THR A 71 -7.59 -3.97 8.27
N PRO A 72 -8.74 -4.24 7.62
CA PRO A 72 -9.45 -5.50 7.75
C PRO A 72 -8.74 -6.64 7.02
N ILE A 73 -7.66 -7.13 7.63
CA ILE A 73 -6.89 -8.29 7.18
C ILE A 73 -7.50 -9.58 7.74
N PHE A 74 -7.85 -9.58 9.04
CA PHE A 74 -8.31 -10.78 9.78
C PHE A 74 -9.82 -10.98 9.79
N TYR A 75 -10.61 -9.92 9.57
CA TYR A 75 -12.06 -9.97 9.70
C TYR A 75 -12.71 -9.64 8.37
N MET A 76 -13.77 -10.39 8.05
CA MET A 76 -14.66 -10.02 6.96
C MET A 76 -15.50 -8.85 7.44
N VAL A 77 -15.49 -7.77 6.67
CA VAL A 77 -16.31 -6.60 6.99
C VAL A 77 -17.71 -6.86 6.45
N GLU A 78 -18.70 -6.92 7.33
CA GLU A 78 -20.10 -7.07 6.93
C GLU A 78 -20.53 -5.88 6.07
N SER A 79 -21.32 -6.19 5.03
CA SER A 79 -21.92 -5.21 4.13
C SER A 79 -22.77 -4.19 4.90
N ASP A 80 -22.51 -2.90 4.63
CA ASP A 80 -23.14 -1.71 5.22
C ASP A 80 -22.83 -1.43 6.70
N SER A 81 -21.85 -2.11 7.28
CA SER A 81 -21.36 -1.79 8.62
C SER A 81 -20.65 -0.44 8.67
N LEU A 82 -20.70 0.26 9.82
CA LEU A 82 -19.88 1.46 10.06
C LEU A 82 -18.38 1.18 9.84
N LEU A 83 -17.94 -0.03 10.19
CA LEU A 83 -16.56 -0.48 9.97
C LEU A 83 -16.20 -0.53 8.48
N GLN A 84 -17.14 -0.90 7.60
CA GLN A 84 -16.94 -0.83 6.15
C GLN A 84 -16.74 0.60 5.67
N LYS A 85 -17.61 1.50 6.10
CA LYS A 85 -17.54 2.92 5.71
C LYS A 85 -16.22 3.53 6.14
N ILE A 86 -15.77 3.27 7.36
CA ILE A 86 -14.46 3.73 7.86
C ILE A 86 -13.32 3.10 7.06
N SER A 87 -13.39 1.79 6.78
CA SER A 87 -12.34 1.09 6.03
C SER A 87 -12.21 1.61 4.59
N MET A 88 -13.29 2.05 3.95
CA MET A 88 -13.26 2.62 2.59
C MET A 88 -12.45 3.91 2.50
N TRP A 89 -12.28 4.66 3.59
CA TRP A 89 -11.41 5.85 3.63
C TRP A 89 -9.92 5.49 3.74
N ASN A 90 -9.58 4.26 4.12
CA ASN A 90 -8.21 3.83 4.26
C ASN A 90 -7.63 3.42 2.88
N PRO A 91 -6.61 4.09 2.34
CA PRO A 91 -6.00 3.71 1.06
C PRO A 91 -5.43 2.28 1.09
N LEU A 92 -4.93 1.82 2.25
CA LEU A 92 -4.39 0.47 2.42
C LEU A 92 -5.46 -0.62 2.23
N TYR A 93 -6.72 -0.31 2.56
CA TYR A 93 -7.83 -1.23 2.36
C TYR A 93 -8.00 -1.59 0.87
N HIS A 94 -7.89 -0.59 -0.01
CA HIS A 94 -8.08 -0.79 -1.45
C HIS A 94 -7.01 -1.71 -2.05
N PHE A 95 -5.73 -1.55 -1.68
CA PHE A 95 -4.66 -2.46 -2.15
C PHE A 95 -4.88 -3.91 -1.73
N ILE A 96 -5.27 -4.12 -0.47
CA ILE A 96 -5.53 -5.46 0.07
C ILE A 96 -6.75 -6.08 -0.61
N ASN A 97 -7.83 -5.32 -0.77
CA ASN A 97 -9.07 -5.82 -1.36
C ASN A 97 -8.88 -6.20 -2.84
N ILE A 98 -8.15 -5.37 -3.60
CA ILE A 98 -7.81 -5.70 -5.00
C ILE A 98 -6.95 -6.97 -5.06
N THR A 99 -5.94 -7.10 -4.19
CA THR A 99 -5.09 -8.29 -4.15
C THR A 99 -5.91 -9.54 -3.81
N ARG A 100 -6.84 -9.44 -2.86
CA ARG A 100 -7.74 -10.52 -2.47
C ARG A 100 -8.65 -10.96 -3.63
N ASP A 101 -9.22 -9.99 -4.34
CA ASP A 101 -10.10 -10.23 -5.48
C ASP A 101 -9.37 -10.95 -6.62
N ILE A 102 -8.11 -10.58 -6.87
CA ILE A 102 -7.28 -11.17 -7.94
C ILE A 102 -6.76 -12.55 -7.55
N VAL A 103 -6.12 -12.68 -6.38
CA VAL A 103 -5.36 -13.89 -5.98
C VAL A 103 -6.26 -14.98 -5.43
N ILE A 104 -7.30 -14.61 -4.66
CA ILE A 104 -8.17 -15.59 -3.99
C ILE A 104 -9.42 -15.84 -4.83
N PHE A 105 -10.12 -14.77 -5.19
CA PHE A 105 -11.43 -14.88 -5.84
C PHE A 105 -11.37 -14.94 -7.37
N HIS A 106 -10.20 -14.74 -7.98
CA HIS A 106 -10.00 -14.79 -9.43
C HIS A 106 -10.98 -13.92 -10.21
N LYS A 107 -11.33 -12.76 -9.64
CA LYS A 107 -12.30 -11.82 -10.20
C LYS A 107 -11.65 -10.48 -10.47
N LEU A 108 -12.20 -9.77 -11.45
CA LEU A 108 -11.82 -8.38 -11.71
C LEU A 108 -12.16 -7.53 -10.47
N PRO A 109 -11.20 -6.76 -9.95
CA PRO A 109 -11.46 -5.86 -8.84
C PRO A 109 -12.44 -4.76 -9.27
N SER A 110 -13.18 -4.24 -8.31
CA SER A 110 -14.12 -3.15 -8.60
C SER A 110 -13.38 -1.92 -9.14
N LEU A 111 -13.92 -1.28 -10.18
CA LEU A 111 -13.33 -0.07 -10.76
C LEU A 111 -13.16 1.04 -9.72
N ASN A 112 -14.09 1.14 -8.77
CA ASN A 112 -14.01 2.09 -7.66
C ASN A 112 -12.75 1.86 -6.82
N THR A 113 -12.49 0.62 -6.38
CA THR A 113 -11.29 0.30 -5.58
C THR A 113 -10.00 0.59 -6.34
N VAL A 114 -9.96 0.28 -7.64
CA VAL A 114 -8.79 0.54 -8.49
C VAL A 114 -8.56 2.05 -8.64
N PHE A 115 -9.62 2.82 -8.89
CA PHE A 115 -9.53 4.27 -9.00
C PHE A 115 -9.01 4.92 -7.71
N PHE A 116 -9.52 4.49 -6.54
CA PHE A 116 -9.04 4.97 -5.25
C PHE A 116 -7.57 4.60 -5.00
N ALA A 117 -7.15 3.38 -5.34
CA ALA A 117 -5.75 2.97 -5.22
C ALA A 117 -4.82 3.81 -6.11
N ILE A 118 -5.18 4.03 -7.38
CA ILE A 118 -4.39 4.87 -8.31
C ILE A 118 -4.32 6.31 -7.82
N SER A 119 -5.48 6.90 -7.52
CA SER A 119 -5.58 8.30 -7.07
C SER A 119 -4.78 8.54 -5.80
N SER A 120 -4.94 7.69 -4.77
CA SER A 120 -4.20 7.81 -3.53
C SER A 120 -2.69 7.62 -3.71
N SER A 121 -2.25 6.67 -4.56
CA SER A 121 -0.83 6.47 -4.87
C SER A 121 -0.20 7.70 -5.49
N ILE A 122 -0.84 8.26 -6.52
CA ILE A 122 -0.34 9.42 -7.26
C ILE A 122 -0.35 10.66 -6.36
N LEU A 123 -1.44 10.91 -5.64
CA LEU A 123 -1.56 12.06 -4.75
C LEU A 123 -0.48 12.06 -3.67
N VAL A 124 -0.30 10.94 -2.97
CA VAL A 124 0.70 10.83 -1.90
C VAL A 124 2.12 10.93 -2.46
N PHE A 125 2.38 10.37 -3.64
CA PHE A 125 3.67 10.51 -4.31
C PHE A 125 3.98 11.96 -4.67
N ILE A 126 3.06 12.66 -5.34
CA ILE A 126 3.26 14.06 -5.73
C ILE A 126 3.43 14.94 -4.50
N ILE A 127 2.55 14.81 -3.50
CA ILE A 127 2.65 15.59 -2.25
C ILE A 127 3.97 15.32 -1.55
N GLY A 128 4.37 14.06 -1.42
CA GLY A 128 5.65 13.68 -0.82
C GLY A 128 6.85 14.28 -1.55
N LEU A 129 6.84 14.21 -2.89
CA LEU A 129 7.90 14.76 -3.73
C LEU A 129 7.98 16.29 -3.60
N LEU A 130 6.85 17.00 -3.64
CA LEU A 130 6.82 18.47 -3.47
C LEU A 130 7.34 18.89 -2.08
N ILE A 131 6.95 18.18 -1.03
CA ILE A 131 7.44 18.45 0.33
C ILE A 131 8.94 18.20 0.42
N PHE A 132 9.42 17.13 -0.19
CA PHE A 132 10.84 16.79 -0.21
C PHE A 132 11.68 17.83 -0.97
N GLU A 133 11.28 18.19 -2.19
CA GLU A 133 11.99 19.19 -2.99
C GLU A 133 12.06 20.55 -2.31
N LYS A 134 10.95 21.01 -1.72
CA LYS A 134 10.91 22.28 -0.99
C LYS A 134 11.85 22.32 0.21
N ASN A 135 12.11 21.17 0.84
CA ASN A 135 12.97 21.09 2.03
C ASN A 135 14.38 20.58 1.74
N LYS A 136 14.68 20.17 0.51
CA LYS A 136 15.98 19.58 0.13
C LYS A 136 17.19 20.44 0.50
N ASN A 137 17.10 21.76 0.32
CA ASN A 137 18.19 22.68 0.67
C ASN A 137 18.42 22.74 2.19
N LYS A 138 17.34 22.81 2.97
CA LYS A 138 17.40 22.83 4.44
C LYS A 138 17.85 21.50 5.02
N LEU A 139 17.53 20.40 4.34
CA LEU A 139 18.00 19.07 4.69
C LEU A 139 19.52 18.97 4.52
N ALA A 140 20.05 19.49 3.40
CA ALA A 140 21.48 19.47 3.12
C ALA A 140 22.33 20.31 4.08
N GLU A 141 21.78 21.38 4.66
CA GLU A 141 22.46 22.22 5.65
C GLU A 141 22.53 21.60 7.05
N LYS A 142 21.63 20.66 7.36
CA LYS A 142 21.44 20.12 8.72
C LYS A 142 22.03 18.72 8.91
N ILE A 143 22.46 18.08 7.82
CA ILE A 143 23.22 16.81 7.80
C ILE A 143 24.71 17.15 7.88
#